data_AF-A0A3C1UIV2-F1
#
_entry.id   AF-A0A3C1UIV2-F1
#
_cell.length_a   1.000
_cell.length_b   1.000
_cell.length_c   1.000
_cell.angle_alpha   90.00
_cell.angle_beta   90.00
_cell.angle_gamma   90.00
#
_symmetry.space_group_name_H-M   'P 1'
#
loop_
_entity.id
_entity.type
_entity.pdbx_description
1 polymer ?
#
loop_
_entity_poly.entity_id
_entity_poly.type
_entity_poly.pdbx_seq_one_letter_code
_entity_poly.pdbx_strand_id
1 'polypeptide(L)'
;NHPARRLATIAHWMLDKRFFRRLEDWFNKPKQARTAMQEMIELLGSYPDDFWSCHWSLKGAAMRRPTLLMGGQRASDLVINTILPWFLARIIQSGQEDLKKRVERLYLTWPRLADNQSLKLIRRRLLKGQRCDWIKSAAHQQGLLQIMKDFCHHSNAMCEQCLFPEVVRSLKNNPPS
;
A
#
# COMPACT_ATOMS: atom_id res chain seq x y z
N ASN A 1 12.98 8.74 -3.17
CA ASN A 1 13.06 7.33 -2.80
C ASN A 1 14.35 6.70 -3.35
N HIS A 2 15.50 7.37 -3.19
CA HIS A 2 16.80 6.84 -3.64
C HIS A 2 17.15 5.55 -2.84
N PRO A 3 17.79 4.53 -3.44
CA PRO A 3 18.17 3.30 -2.72
C PRO A 3 18.90 3.55 -1.40
N ALA A 4 19.90 4.44 -1.40
CA ALA A 4 20.69 4.75 -0.20
C ALA A 4 19.86 5.38 0.95
N ARG A 5 18.90 6.27 0.63
CA ARG A 5 17.97 6.82 1.64
C ARG A 5 17.10 5.75 2.27
N ARG A 6 16.65 4.77 1.47
CA ARG A 6 15.85 3.64 1.98
C ARG A 6 16.66 2.79 2.95
N LEU A 7 17.92 2.50 2.61
CA LEU A 7 18.82 1.79 3.51
C LEU A 7 19.05 2.57 4.82
N ALA A 8 19.29 3.87 4.74
CA ALA A 8 19.40 4.72 5.92
C ALA A 8 18.13 4.70 6.78
N THR A 9 16.95 4.77 6.15
CA THR A 9 15.68 4.69 6.89
C THR A 9 15.54 3.36 7.61
N ILE A 10 15.88 2.25 6.95
CA ILE A 10 15.83 0.91 7.56
C ILE A 10 16.84 0.79 8.70
N ALA A 11 18.05 1.34 8.56
CA ALA A 11 19.03 1.36 9.64
C ALA A 11 18.49 2.10 10.88
N HIS A 12 17.82 3.23 10.69
CA HIS A 12 17.13 3.94 11.77
C HIS A 12 16.03 3.10 12.42
N TRP A 13 15.21 2.37 11.64
CA TRP A 13 14.21 1.46 12.19
C TRP A 13 14.82 0.34 13.03
N MET A 14 15.95 -0.22 12.58
CA MET A 14 16.66 -1.30 13.29
C MET A 14 17.28 -0.82 14.60
N LEU A 15 17.72 0.44 14.67
CA LEU A 15 18.29 1.05 15.87
C LEU A 15 17.20 1.50 16.86
N ASP A 16 16.00 1.84 16.39
CA ASP A 16 14.88 2.18 17.25
C ASP A 16 14.23 0.92 17.86
N LYS A 17 14.64 0.60 19.09
CA LYS A 17 14.06 -0.50 19.89
C LYS A 17 12.55 -0.39 20.13
N ARG A 18 11.95 0.81 19.93
CA ARG A 18 10.51 1.04 20.10
C ARG A 18 9.74 0.99 18.79
N PHE A 19 10.39 0.77 17.65
CA PHE A 19 9.77 0.83 16.33
C PHE A 19 8.51 -0.03 16.22
N PHE A 20 8.62 -1.33 16.54
CA PHE A 20 7.48 -2.24 16.49
C PHE A 20 6.39 -1.90 17.50
N ARG A 21 6.76 -1.45 18.70
CA ARG A 21 5.79 -0.98 19.70
C ARG A 21 5.01 0.23 19.18
N ARG A 22 5.68 1.20 18.55
CA ARG A 22 5.01 2.36 17.93
C ARG A 22 4.07 1.94 16.80
N LEU A 23 4.44 0.94 16.01
CA LEU A 23 3.53 0.38 14.99
C LEU A 23 2.29 -0.25 15.62
N GLU A 24 2.46 -1.02 16.69
CA GLU A 24 1.34 -1.63 17.44
C GLU A 24 0.46 -0.55 18.10
N ASP A 25 1.04 0.45 18.76
CA ASP A 25 0.33 1.58 19.36
C ASP A 25 -0.44 2.37 18.31
N TRP A 26 0.16 2.58 17.13
CA TRP A 26 -0.51 3.19 15.99
C TRP A 26 -1.73 2.34 15.59
N PHE A 27 -1.58 1.03 15.43
CA PHE A 27 -2.68 0.17 15.00
C PHE A 27 -3.83 0.08 16.04
N ASN A 28 -3.47 0.02 17.32
CA ASN A 28 -4.41 -0.15 18.42
C ASN A 28 -5.29 1.08 18.70
N LYS A 29 -4.96 2.26 18.14
CA LYS A 29 -5.79 3.47 18.22
C LYS A 29 -6.79 3.56 17.05
N PRO A 30 -8.11 3.63 17.29
CA PRO A 30 -9.07 3.80 16.20
C PRO A 30 -8.86 5.16 15.53
N LYS A 31 -8.87 5.19 14.20
CA LYS A 31 -8.62 6.40 13.41
C LYS A 31 -9.19 6.28 12.01
N GLN A 32 -9.37 7.43 11.36
CA GLN A 32 -9.74 7.49 9.93
C GLN A 32 -8.49 7.28 9.05
N ALA A 33 -8.67 6.78 7.82
CA ALA A 33 -7.56 6.44 6.93
C ALA A 33 -6.62 7.62 6.61
N ARG A 34 -7.14 8.85 6.48
CA ARG A 34 -6.30 10.04 6.23
C ARG A 34 -5.38 10.37 7.40
N THR A 35 -5.91 10.36 8.62
CA THR A 35 -5.12 10.53 9.85
C THR A 35 -4.13 9.39 10.01
N ALA A 36 -4.59 8.15 9.78
CA ALA A 36 -3.75 6.96 9.82
C ALA A 36 -2.54 7.08 8.87
N MET A 37 -2.77 7.59 7.67
CA MET A 37 -1.73 7.86 6.69
C MET A 37 -0.74 8.90 7.20
N GLN A 38 -1.19 10.07 7.64
CA GLN A 38 -0.31 11.13 8.12
C GLN A 38 0.59 10.64 9.26
N GLU A 39 0.01 10.00 10.28
CA GLU A 39 0.76 9.43 11.40
C GLU A 39 1.76 8.36 10.95
N MET A 40 1.41 7.54 9.96
CA MET A 40 2.31 6.50 9.45
C MET A 40 3.47 7.09 8.64
N ILE A 41 3.25 8.19 7.92
CA ILE A 41 4.31 8.91 7.22
C ILE A 41 5.35 9.42 8.21
N GLU A 42 4.88 9.98 9.32
CA GLU A 42 5.76 10.45 10.40
C GLU A 42 6.48 9.28 11.08
N LEU A 43 5.76 8.21 11.45
CA LEU A 43 6.33 7.04 12.11
C LEU A 43 7.44 6.38 11.26
N LEU A 44 7.20 6.24 9.96
CA LEU A 44 8.14 5.57 9.05
C LEU A 44 9.25 6.49 8.54
N GLY A 45 9.02 7.80 8.45
CA GLY A 45 9.92 8.74 7.76
C GLY A 45 10.60 9.77 8.64
N SER A 46 10.09 10.05 9.85
CA SER A 46 10.59 11.10 10.75
C SER A 46 11.69 10.56 11.65
N TYR A 47 12.90 10.47 11.09
CA TYR A 47 14.12 10.16 11.81
C TYR A 47 15.10 11.30 11.60
N PRO A 48 15.50 12.01 12.67
CA PRO A 48 16.53 13.03 12.54
C PRO A 48 17.84 12.38 12.12
N ASP A 49 18.45 12.93 11.08
CA ASP A 49 19.73 12.45 10.55
C ASP A 49 20.48 13.63 9.92
N ASP A 50 21.68 13.92 10.42
CA ASP A 50 22.46 15.10 10.00
C ASP A 50 22.74 15.11 8.50
N PHE A 51 22.99 13.93 7.92
CA PHE A 51 23.29 13.80 6.51
C PHE A 51 22.00 13.64 5.69
N TRP A 52 21.20 12.61 5.98
CA TRP A 52 20.07 12.20 5.17
C TRP A 52 18.87 13.13 5.26
N SER A 53 18.75 13.96 6.30
CA SER A 53 17.71 15.00 6.31
C SER A 53 17.92 16.02 5.18
N CYS A 54 19.18 16.29 4.83
CA CYS A 54 19.56 17.31 3.85
C CYS A 54 20.09 16.72 2.53
N HIS A 55 20.43 15.43 2.43
CA HIS A 55 21.04 14.85 1.21
C HIS A 55 20.16 13.81 0.53
N TRP A 56 19.90 13.97 -0.78
CA TRP A 56 19.11 12.99 -1.53
C TRP A 56 19.88 11.72 -1.87
N SER A 57 21.19 11.85 -2.13
CA SER A 57 22.12 10.78 -2.47
C SER A 57 23.48 11.07 -1.84
N LEU A 58 24.35 10.06 -1.79
CA LEU A 58 25.68 10.19 -1.15
C LEU A 58 26.57 11.26 -1.80
N LYS A 59 26.40 11.51 -3.11
CA LYS A 59 27.21 12.47 -3.88
C LYS A 59 26.44 13.74 -4.25
N GLY A 60 25.19 13.88 -3.78
CA GLY A 60 24.34 15.02 -4.11
C GLY A 60 24.69 16.23 -3.25
N ALA A 61 24.40 17.43 -3.76
CA ALA A 61 24.46 18.63 -2.94
C ALA A 61 23.41 18.60 -1.82
N ALA A 62 23.71 19.28 -0.71
CA ALA A 62 22.75 19.49 0.37
C ALA A 62 21.54 20.29 -0.10
N MET A 63 20.37 19.87 0.33
CA MET A 63 19.09 20.55 0.13
C MET A 63 18.95 21.69 1.13
N ARG A 64 18.28 22.77 0.72
CA ARG A 64 18.05 23.96 1.56
C ARG A 64 17.09 23.72 2.73
N ARG A 65 16.27 22.67 2.65
CA ARG A 65 15.27 22.33 3.66
C ARG A 65 15.39 20.85 4.03
N PRO A 66 15.41 20.51 5.33
CA PRO A 66 15.30 19.13 5.78
C PRO A 66 14.05 18.45 5.23
N THR A 67 14.17 17.17 4.90
CA THR A 67 13.06 16.36 4.39
C THR A 67 13.02 15.00 5.09
N LEU A 68 11.81 14.45 5.24
CA LEU A 68 11.63 13.09 5.76
C LEU A 68 12.45 12.08 4.95
N LEU A 69 13.05 11.11 5.63
CA LEU A 69 13.84 10.06 4.98
C LEU A 69 12.95 9.22 4.04
N MET A 70 11.69 9.02 4.44
CA MET A 70 10.64 8.38 3.66
C MET A 70 9.47 9.32 3.42
N GLY A 71 9.07 9.47 2.15
CA GLY A 71 7.91 10.26 1.75
C GLY A 71 6.60 9.48 1.76
N GLY A 72 5.48 10.21 1.66
CA GLY A 72 4.15 9.65 1.88
C GLY A 72 3.69 8.56 0.92
N GLN A 73 4.11 8.65 -0.34
CA GLN A 73 3.82 7.61 -1.33
C GLN A 73 4.42 6.26 -0.91
N ARG A 74 5.68 6.24 -0.47
CA ARG A 74 6.35 5.00 -0.08
C ARG A 74 5.83 4.44 1.24
N ALA A 75 5.53 5.32 2.19
CA ALA A 75 4.86 4.92 3.42
C ALA A 75 3.52 4.23 3.12
N SER A 76 2.70 4.82 2.24
CA SER A 76 1.43 4.22 1.82
C SER A 76 1.59 2.88 1.11
N ASP A 77 2.61 2.76 0.25
CA ASP A 77 2.92 1.47 -0.40
C ASP A 77 3.26 0.39 0.64
N LEU A 78 4.04 0.72 1.68
CA LEU A 78 4.39 -0.23 2.74
C LEU A 78 3.18 -0.59 3.59
N VAL A 79 2.29 0.36 3.87
CA VAL A 79 1.06 0.10 4.62
C VAL A 79 0.22 -0.95 3.92
N ILE A 80 -0.07 -0.73 2.64
CA ILE A 80 -1.01 -1.56 1.88
C ILE A 80 -0.40 -2.91 1.52
N ASN A 81 0.87 -2.94 1.12
CA ASN A 81 1.48 -4.17 0.64
C ASN A 81 2.17 -4.99 1.74
N THR A 82 2.34 -4.46 2.96
CA THR A 82 3.15 -5.13 3.99
C THR A 82 2.60 -4.99 5.39
N ILE A 83 2.40 -3.77 5.91
CA ILE A 83 2.08 -3.55 7.34
C ILE A 83 0.68 -4.05 7.68
N LEU A 84 -0.35 -3.67 6.91
CA LEU A 84 -1.73 -4.15 7.14
C LEU A 84 -1.85 -5.67 6.95
N PRO A 85 -1.30 -6.28 5.88
CA PRO A 85 -1.24 -7.75 5.77
C PRO A 85 -0.54 -8.43 6.95
N TRP A 86 0.56 -7.85 7.45
CA TRP A 86 1.27 -8.38 8.61
C TRP A 86 0.41 -8.36 9.88
N PHE A 87 -0.32 -7.26 10.15
CA PHE A 87 -1.27 -7.20 11.25
C PHE A 87 -2.39 -8.23 11.09
N LEU A 88 -2.98 -8.33 9.88
CA LEU A 88 -4.05 -9.29 9.61
C LEU A 88 -3.61 -10.74 9.89
N ALA A 89 -2.41 -11.12 9.45
CA ALA A 89 -1.87 -12.46 9.66
C ALA A 89 -1.76 -12.82 11.15
N ARG A 90 -1.38 -11.87 12.02
CA ARG A 90 -1.33 -12.05 13.48
C ARG A 90 -2.71 -12.11 14.12
N ILE A 91 -3.63 -11.27 13.64
CA ILE A 91 -4.99 -11.17 14.20
C ILE A 91 -5.79 -12.44 13.93
N ILE A 92 -5.70 -12.98 12.71
CA ILE A 92 -6.39 -14.23 12.32
C ILE A 92 -6.03 -15.38 13.26
N GLN A 93 -4.78 -15.45 13.72
CA GLN A 93 -4.34 -16.47 14.67
C GLN A 93 -4.93 -16.28 16.08
N SER A 94 -5.21 -15.04 16.48
CA SER A 94 -5.74 -14.69 17.81
C SER A 94 -7.27 -14.60 17.91
N GLY A 95 -8.00 -14.62 16.79
CA GLY A 95 -9.47 -14.56 16.77
C GLY A 95 -10.09 -13.20 17.15
N GLN A 96 -9.34 -12.10 17.08
CA GLN A 96 -9.80 -10.76 17.50
C GLN A 96 -10.57 -10.02 16.40
N GLU A 97 -11.88 -10.23 16.33
CA GLU A 97 -12.72 -9.73 15.22
C GLU A 97 -12.74 -8.20 15.09
N ASP A 98 -12.68 -7.45 16.19
CA ASP A 98 -12.64 -5.98 16.16
C ASP A 98 -11.36 -5.44 15.51
N LEU A 99 -10.23 -6.10 15.76
CA LEU A 99 -8.96 -5.75 15.13
C LEU A 99 -8.97 -6.11 13.65
N LYS A 100 -9.58 -7.24 13.28
CA LYS A 100 -9.74 -7.64 11.88
C LYS A 100 -10.55 -6.61 11.10
N LYS A 101 -11.73 -6.23 11.61
CA LYS A 101 -12.59 -5.17 11.03
C LYS A 101 -11.85 -3.84 10.89
N ARG A 102 -10.93 -3.54 11.81
CA ARG A 102 -10.10 -2.34 11.73
C ARG A 102 -9.09 -2.42 10.58
N VAL A 103 -8.38 -3.54 10.42
CA VAL A 103 -7.47 -3.73 9.28
C VAL A 103 -8.23 -3.59 7.97
N GLU A 104 -9.37 -4.27 7.85
CA GLU A 104 -10.22 -4.25 6.66
C GLU A 104 -10.68 -2.82 6.35
N ARG A 105 -11.19 -2.09 7.35
CA ARG A 105 -11.59 -0.69 7.19
C ARG A 105 -10.44 0.16 6.68
N LEU A 106 -9.27 0.07 7.31
CA LEU A 106 -8.09 0.85 6.90
C LEU A 106 -7.67 0.51 5.48
N TYR A 107 -7.64 -0.78 5.14
CA TYR A 107 -7.25 -1.25 3.80
C TYR A 107 -8.23 -0.76 2.71
N LEU A 108 -9.54 -0.93 2.94
CA LEU A 108 -10.58 -0.57 1.97
C LEU A 108 -10.69 0.94 1.75
N THR A 109 -10.45 1.73 2.81
CA THR A 109 -10.58 3.19 2.79
C THR A 109 -9.26 3.94 2.58
N TRP A 110 -8.13 3.23 2.49
CA TRP A 110 -6.84 3.88 2.25
C TRP A 110 -6.85 4.62 0.91
N PRO A 111 -6.44 5.90 0.87
CA PRO A 111 -6.37 6.66 -0.37
C PRO A 111 -5.53 5.96 -1.43
N ARG A 112 -5.81 6.28 -2.70
CA ARG A 112 -5.11 5.69 -3.84
C ARG A 112 -3.59 5.84 -3.72
N LEU A 113 -2.90 4.78 -4.06
CA LEU A 113 -1.47 4.78 -4.30
C LEU A 113 -1.17 5.40 -5.67
N ALA A 114 0.10 5.69 -5.91
CA ALA A 114 0.53 6.13 -7.22
C ALA A 114 0.30 5.04 -8.28
N ASP A 115 -0.10 5.45 -9.48
CA ASP A 115 -0.29 4.52 -10.58
C ASP A 115 1.06 3.99 -11.09
N ASN A 116 1.10 2.69 -11.38
CA ASN A 116 2.22 2.03 -12.03
C ASN A 116 1.82 1.55 -13.44
N GLN A 117 2.79 1.06 -14.22
CA GLN A 117 2.54 0.61 -15.60
C GLN A 117 1.52 -0.54 -15.66
N SER A 118 1.55 -1.46 -14.69
CA SER A 118 0.59 -2.56 -14.57
C SER A 118 -0.85 -2.07 -14.39
N LEU A 119 -1.08 -1.09 -13.52
CA LEU A 119 -2.38 -0.45 -13.33
C LEU A 119 -2.86 0.26 -14.60
N LYS A 120 -1.96 0.92 -15.33
CA LYS A 120 -2.29 1.54 -16.62
C LYS A 120 -2.68 0.48 -17.65
N LEU A 121 -1.94 -0.62 -17.72
CA LEU A 121 -2.18 -1.72 -18.65
C LEU A 121 -3.52 -2.39 -18.39
N ILE A 122 -3.82 -2.78 -17.15
CA ILE A 122 -5.06 -3.50 -16.85
C ILE A 122 -6.29 -2.62 -17.08
N ARG A 123 -6.24 -1.31 -16.76
CA ARG A 123 -7.34 -0.40 -17.07
C ARG A 123 -7.60 -0.31 -18.57
N ARG A 124 -6.53 -0.29 -19.39
CA ARG A 124 -6.68 -0.34 -20.86
C ARG A 124 -7.32 -1.64 -21.32
N ARG A 125 -6.89 -2.79 -20.77
CA ARG A 125 -7.41 -4.11 -21.15
C ARG A 125 -8.85 -4.36 -20.70
N LEU A 126 -9.16 -4.17 -19.41
CA LEU A 126 -10.48 -4.48 -18.85
C LEU A 126 -11.52 -3.40 -19.12
N LEU A 127 -11.10 -2.14 -19.12
CA LEU A 127 -12.02 -0.99 -19.14
C LEU A 127 -11.95 -0.22 -20.46
N LYS A 128 -11.25 -0.75 -21.47
CA LYS A 128 -11.08 -0.14 -22.79
C LYS A 128 -10.63 1.34 -22.73
N GLY A 129 -9.86 1.70 -21.70
CA GLY A 129 -9.37 3.06 -21.49
C GLY A 129 -10.42 4.07 -20.99
N GLN A 130 -11.62 3.63 -20.59
CA GLN A 130 -12.63 4.50 -20.00
C GLN A 130 -12.16 5.13 -18.69
N ARG A 131 -12.73 6.30 -18.35
CA ARG A 131 -12.49 6.95 -17.05
C ARG A 131 -12.91 6.01 -15.92
N CYS A 132 -12.01 5.82 -14.96
CA CYS A 132 -12.18 4.87 -13.86
C CYS A 132 -12.50 5.60 -12.55
N ASP A 133 -13.56 6.40 -12.54
CA ASP A 133 -13.90 7.28 -11.41
C ASP A 133 -14.32 6.49 -10.14
N TRP A 134 -14.62 5.21 -10.31
CA TRP A 134 -14.90 4.26 -9.23
C TRP A 134 -13.62 3.80 -8.48
N ILE A 135 -12.43 3.92 -9.09
CA ILE A 135 -11.17 3.60 -8.42
C ILE A 135 -10.84 4.74 -7.46
N LYS A 136 -11.33 4.62 -6.23
CA LYS A 136 -11.24 5.65 -5.18
C LYS A 136 -10.24 5.33 -4.07
N SER A 137 -9.73 4.10 -4.01
CA SER A 137 -8.85 3.63 -2.93
C SER A 137 -7.74 2.73 -3.43
N ALA A 138 -6.74 2.52 -2.57
CA ALA A 138 -5.68 1.54 -2.79
C ALA A 138 -6.24 0.12 -2.97
N ALA A 139 -7.27 -0.25 -2.22
CA ALA A 139 -7.91 -1.56 -2.35
C ALA A 139 -8.48 -1.81 -3.77
N HIS A 140 -9.12 -0.81 -4.39
CA HIS A 140 -9.58 -0.94 -5.78
C HIS A 140 -8.40 -1.15 -6.76
N GLN A 141 -7.28 -0.47 -6.54
CA GLN A 141 -6.07 -0.65 -7.34
C GLN A 141 -5.49 -2.07 -7.15
N GLN A 142 -5.43 -2.56 -5.92
CA GLN A 142 -4.96 -3.91 -5.61
C GLN A 142 -5.87 -4.98 -6.19
N GLY A 143 -7.20 -4.80 -6.12
CA GLY A 143 -8.16 -5.72 -6.75
C GLY A 143 -7.96 -5.83 -8.25
N LEU A 144 -7.70 -4.71 -8.94
CA LEU A 144 -7.33 -4.75 -10.36
C LEU A 144 -6.03 -5.55 -10.55
N LEU A 145 -4.95 -5.21 -9.84
CA LEU A 145 -3.68 -5.94 -9.96
C LEU A 145 -3.84 -7.45 -9.71
N GLN A 146 -4.70 -7.83 -8.77
CA GLN A 146 -5.03 -9.22 -8.49
C GLN A 146 -5.73 -9.91 -9.67
N ILE A 147 -6.74 -9.26 -10.28
CA ILE A 147 -7.38 -9.77 -11.50
C ILE A 147 -6.35 -9.96 -12.63
N MET A 148 -5.46 -8.99 -12.82
CA MET A 148 -4.41 -9.11 -13.85
C MET A 148 -3.50 -10.31 -13.58
N LYS A 149 -3.12 -10.52 -12.32
CA LYS A 149 -2.26 -11.63 -11.91
C LYS A 149 -2.96 -12.98 -12.12
N ASP A 150 -4.21 -13.09 -11.69
CA ASP A 150 -4.93 -14.36 -11.70
C ASP A 150 -5.33 -14.78 -13.12
N PHE A 151 -5.70 -13.81 -13.98
CA PHE A 151 -6.25 -14.12 -15.30
C PHE A 151 -5.38 -13.67 -16.47
N CYS A 152 -4.79 -12.48 -16.43
CA CYS A 152 -4.12 -11.88 -17.60
C CYS A 152 -2.65 -12.29 -17.79
N HIS A 153 -1.99 -12.82 -16.76
CA HIS A 153 -0.62 -13.35 -16.86
C HIS A 153 -0.57 -14.82 -17.27
N HIS A 154 -1.65 -15.58 -17.09
CA HIS A 154 -1.70 -17.03 -17.36
C HIS A 154 -2.31 -17.38 -18.72
N SER A 155 -3.25 -16.58 -19.25
CA SER A 155 -3.63 -16.66 -20.66
C SER A 155 -2.56 -15.95 -21.51
N ASN A 156 -2.40 -16.28 -22.79
CA ASN A 156 -1.42 -15.68 -23.72
C ASN A 156 -1.65 -14.17 -24.00
N ALA A 157 -2.02 -13.38 -22.99
CA ALA A 157 -2.58 -12.03 -23.05
C ALA A 157 -3.85 -11.90 -23.92
N MET A 158 -4.36 -13.00 -24.45
CA MET A 158 -5.60 -13.08 -25.22
C MET A 158 -6.78 -13.23 -24.27
N CYS A 159 -7.76 -12.33 -24.41
CA CYS A 159 -8.99 -12.35 -23.61
C CYS A 159 -9.99 -13.43 -24.07
N GLU A 160 -9.80 -14.04 -25.24
CA GLU A 160 -10.74 -14.97 -25.86
C GLU A 160 -10.98 -16.24 -25.04
N GLN A 161 -9.97 -16.70 -24.29
CA GLN A 161 -10.04 -17.89 -23.42
C GLN A 161 -9.90 -17.52 -21.94
N CYS A 162 -10.14 -16.26 -21.59
CA CYS A 162 -10.05 -15.80 -20.20
C CYS A 162 -11.31 -16.20 -19.42
N LEU A 163 -11.15 -16.85 -18.27
CA LEU A 163 -12.27 -17.24 -17.39
C LEU A 163 -12.87 -16.08 -16.58
N PHE A 164 -12.20 -14.92 -16.54
CA PHE A 164 -12.65 -13.78 -15.74
C PHE A 164 -14.09 -13.33 -16.04
N PRO A 165 -14.55 -13.24 -17.30
CA PRO A 165 -15.94 -12.87 -17.61
C PRO A 165 -16.97 -13.84 -17.02
N GLU A 166 -16.67 -15.14 -16.96
CA GLU A 166 -17.56 -16.14 -16.39
C GLU A 166 -17.65 -15.99 -14.87
N VAL A 167 -16.51 -15.77 -14.20
CA VAL A 167 -16.47 -15.47 -12.76
C VAL A 167 -17.33 -14.24 -12.44
N VAL A 168 -17.21 -13.17 -13.23
CA VAL A 168 -18.02 -11.95 -13.05
C VAL A 168 -19.51 -12.23 -13.25
N ARG A 169 -19.90 -13.04 -14.25
CA ARG A 169 -21.31 -13.44 -14.45
C ARG A 169 -21.83 -14.25 -13.27
N SER A 170 -21.03 -15.19 -12.75
CA SER A 170 -21.39 -16.01 -11.60
C SER A 170 -21.61 -15.15 -10.34
N LEU A 171 -20.73 -14.18 -10.07
CA LEU A 171 -20.85 -13.27 -8.93
C LEU A 171 -22.08 -12.36 -9.02
N LYS A 172 -22.50 -11.96 -10.23
CA LYS A 172 -23.75 -11.19 -10.41
C LYS A 172 -24.98 -12.03 -10.06
N ASN A 173 -24.95 -13.32 -10.36
CA ASN A 173 -26.05 -14.23 -10.10
C ASN A 173 -26.06 -14.73 -8.65
N ASN A 174 -24.89 -14.83 -8.02
CA ASN A 174 -24.69 -15.28 -6.64
C ASN A 174 -23.70 -14.35 -5.91
N PRO A 175 -24.16 -13.19 -5.42
CA PRO A 175 -23.29 -12.26 -4.71
C PRO A 175 -22.80 -12.89 -3.39
N PRO A 176 -21.51 -12.73 -3.03
CA PRO A 176 -20.99 -13.21 -1.75
C PRO A 176 -21.71 -12.49 -0.60
N SER A 177 -22.07 -13.27 0.43
CA SER A 177 -22.78 -12.81 1.64
C SER A 177 -21.94 -11.86 2.49
#